data_AF-A0A846NIU9-F1
#
_entry.id   AF-A0A846NIU9-F1
#
_cell.length_a   1.000
_cell.length_b   1.000
_cell.length_c   1.000
_cell.angle_alpha   90.00
_cell.angle_beta   90.00
_cell.angle_gamma   90.00
#
_symmetry.space_group_name_H-M   'P 1'
#
loop_
_entity.id
_entity.type
_entity.pdbx_description
1 polymer ?
#
loop_
_entity_poly.entity_id
_entity_poly.type
_entity_poly.pdbx_seq_one_letter_code
_entity_poly.pdbx_strand_id
1 'polypeptide(L)'
;MNSKSLSLVCLEVRVIELAVLKRRILDSVGIDPYENSLRGQFIFYLSQAFGIQFGYVFGHRLYGPYSKSAERSMSEYLRYSEQADLVAKETEISSENEERVKSLTNFLEEISRPGSNFDNYLEALVDLHFLAVFSLETVQKELVIKTLRRERPKFKEKSRLLTKAWNLLEDYELIKRKLTD
;
A
#
# COMPACT_ATOMS: atom_id res chain seq x y z
N MET A 1 -28.05 -18.35 22.23
CA MET A 1 -26.81 -18.23 21.43
C MET A 1 -25.78 -17.50 22.26
N ASN A 2 -24.58 -18.07 22.44
CA ASN A 2 -23.53 -17.55 23.31
C ASN A 2 -22.85 -16.34 22.65
N SER A 3 -22.58 -15.24 23.39
CA SER A 3 -21.92 -14.05 22.80
C SER A 3 -20.53 -14.36 22.24
N LYS A 4 -19.86 -15.40 22.75
CA LYS A 4 -18.60 -15.93 22.22
C LYS A 4 -18.73 -16.54 20.80
N SER A 5 -19.85 -17.15 20.46
CA SER A 5 -20.01 -17.73 19.11
C SER A 5 -20.28 -16.64 18.07
N LEU A 6 -21.01 -15.59 18.44
CA LEU A 6 -21.22 -14.41 17.59
C LEU A 6 -19.91 -13.64 17.36
N SER A 7 -19.07 -13.48 18.38
CA SER A 7 -17.78 -12.80 18.20
C SER A 7 -16.83 -13.56 17.28
N LEU A 8 -16.85 -14.90 17.31
CA LEU A 8 -16.03 -15.75 16.43
C LEU A 8 -16.48 -15.65 14.98
N VAL A 9 -17.79 -15.73 14.72
CA VAL A 9 -18.36 -15.60 13.37
C VAL A 9 -18.09 -14.21 12.78
N CYS A 10 -18.26 -13.14 13.57
CA CYS A 10 -17.94 -11.78 13.10
C CYS A 10 -16.45 -11.58 12.81
N LEU A 11 -15.56 -12.25 13.55
CA LEU A 11 -14.12 -12.24 13.29
C LEU A 11 -13.77 -12.96 11.99
N GLU A 12 -14.38 -14.11 11.73
CA GLU A 12 -14.17 -14.88 10.49
C GLU A 12 -14.67 -14.11 9.26
N VAL A 13 -15.85 -13.51 9.31
CA VAL A 13 -16.40 -12.69 8.22
C VAL A 13 -15.46 -11.52 7.88
N ARG A 14 -14.97 -10.81 8.90
CA ARG A 14 -14.07 -9.67 8.69
C ARG A 14 -12.71 -10.09 8.12
N VAL A 15 -12.18 -11.25 8.53
CA VAL A 15 -10.92 -11.78 7.98
C VAL A 15 -11.09 -12.15 6.51
N ILE A 16 -12.25 -12.72 6.15
CA ILE A 16 -12.59 -13.05 4.77
C ILE A 16 -12.72 -11.79 3.91
N GLU A 17 -13.46 -10.77 4.34
CA GLU A 17 -13.60 -9.49 3.62
C GLU A 17 -12.23 -8.85 3.35
N LEU A 18 -11.35 -8.85 4.35
CA LEU A 18 -9.99 -8.34 4.23
C LEU A 18 -9.15 -9.15 3.24
N ALA A 19 -9.32 -10.47 3.22
CA ALA A 19 -8.63 -11.32 2.27
C ALA A 19 -9.13 -11.09 0.84
N VAL A 20 -10.43 -10.93 0.64
CA VAL A 20 -11.04 -10.57 -0.66
C VAL A 20 -10.53 -9.22 -1.15
N LEU A 21 -10.48 -8.21 -0.27
CA LEU A 21 -9.99 -6.87 -0.61
C LEU A 21 -8.52 -6.90 -1.03
N LYS A 22 -7.67 -7.60 -0.26
CA LYS A 22 -6.26 -7.81 -0.62
C LYS A 22 -6.13 -8.52 -1.96
N ARG A 23 -6.96 -9.54 -2.21
CA ARG A 23 -6.96 -10.28 -3.47
C ARG A 23 -7.30 -9.39 -4.66
N ARG A 24 -8.41 -8.64 -4.59
CA ARG A 24 -8.82 -7.69 -5.65
C ARG A 24 -7.73 -6.67 -5.96
N ILE A 25 -7.07 -6.14 -4.92
CA ILE A 25 -5.96 -5.19 -5.10
C ILE A 25 -4.81 -5.86 -5.86
N LEU A 26 -4.34 -7.02 -5.42
CA LEU A 26 -3.21 -7.72 -6.04
C LEU A 26 -3.52 -8.20 -7.47
N ASP A 27 -4.71 -8.73 -7.71
CA ASP A 27 -5.15 -9.14 -9.05
C ASP A 27 -5.24 -7.95 -10.00
N SER A 28 -5.68 -6.78 -9.53
CA SER A 28 -5.77 -5.55 -10.35
C SER A 28 -4.42 -5.09 -10.90
N VAL A 29 -3.32 -5.58 -10.33
CA VAL A 29 -1.95 -5.24 -10.74
C VAL A 29 -1.14 -6.45 -11.16
N GLY A 30 -1.78 -7.62 -11.30
CA GLY A 30 -1.13 -8.85 -11.77
C GLY A 30 0.02 -9.31 -10.89
N ILE A 31 -0.07 -9.10 -9.57
CA ILE A 31 0.99 -9.49 -8.64
C ILE A 31 0.60 -10.76 -7.92
N ASP A 32 1.44 -11.77 -8.07
CA ASP A 32 1.35 -12.97 -7.27
C ASP A 32 1.80 -12.67 -5.83
N PRO A 33 0.89 -12.81 -4.82
CA PRO A 33 1.23 -12.63 -3.42
C PRO A 33 2.29 -13.60 -2.89
N TYR A 34 2.43 -14.78 -3.50
CA TYR A 34 3.37 -15.82 -3.09
C TYR A 34 4.79 -15.58 -3.60
N GLU A 35 4.94 -14.92 -4.75
CA GLU A 35 6.25 -14.72 -5.38
C GLU A 35 6.93 -13.41 -4.99
N ASN A 36 6.19 -12.37 -4.61
CA ASN A 36 6.75 -11.02 -4.42
C ASN A 36 6.29 -10.34 -3.12
N SER A 37 6.66 -10.93 -1.98
CA SER A 37 6.28 -10.46 -0.64
C SER A 37 6.58 -8.97 -0.40
N LEU A 38 7.72 -8.46 -0.88
CA LEU A 38 8.10 -7.06 -0.74
C LEU A 38 7.22 -6.12 -1.57
N ARG A 39 6.89 -6.52 -2.81
CA ARG A 39 6.05 -5.73 -3.71
C ARG A 39 4.62 -5.64 -3.17
N GLY A 40 4.09 -6.77 -2.71
CA GLY A 40 2.78 -6.84 -2.04
C GLY A 40 2.72 -5.92 -0.81
N GLN A 41 3.79 -5.89 0.00
CA GLN A 41 3.87 -4.99 1.15
C GLN A 41 3.81 -3.51 0.75
N PHE A 42 4.53 -3.10 -0.29
CA PHE A 42 4.48 -1.73 -0.79
C PHE A 42 3.09 -1.34 -1.30
N ILE A 43 2.42 -2.25 -2.00
CA ILE A 43 1.07 -2.03 -2.49
C ILE A 43 0.08 -1.93 -1.34
N PHE A 44 0.18 -2.80 -0.34
CA PHE A 44 -0.71 -2.70 0.80
C PHE A 44 -0.46 -1.43 1.60
N TYR A 45 0.79 -1.00 1.78
CA TYR A 45 1.09 0.31 2.37
C TYR A 45 0.39 1.44 1.60
N LEU A 46 0.55 1.48 0.27
CA LEU A 46 -0.10 2.50 -0.56
C LEU A 46 -1.63 2.41 -0.51
N SER A 47 -2.18 1.21 -0.47
CA SER A 47 -3.62 0.98 -0.30
C SER A 47 -4.14 1.68 0.96
N GLN A 48 -3.36 1.67 2.05
CA GLN A 48 -3.73 2.40 3.27
C GLN A 48 -3.58 3.91 3.14
N ALA A 49 -2.61 4.39 2.35
CA ALA A 49 -2.51 5.81 2.01
C ALA A 49 -3.76 6.28 1.24
N PHE A 50 -4.34 5.41 0.39
CA PHE A 50 -5.64 5.61 -0.25
C PHE A 50 -6.85 5.45 0.70
N GLY A 51 -6.62 5.23 2.00
CA GLY A 51 -7.66 5.11 3.02
C GLY A 51 -8.27 3.71 3.15
N ILE A 52 -7.71 2.69 2.49
CA ILE A 52 -8.17 1.31 2.62
C ILE A 52 -7.74 0.76 3.99
N GLN A 53 -8.71 0.39 4.81
CA GLN A 53 -8.46 -0.07 6.17
C GLN A 53 -8.37 -1.59 6.26
N PHE A 54 -7.20 -2.10 6.64
CA PHE A 54 -7.01 -3.54 6.85
C PHE A 54 -7.14 -4.00 8.31
N GLY A 55 -7.50 -3.10 9.23
CA GLY A 55 -7.54 -3.39 10.67
C GLY A 55 -6.17 -3.41 11.38
N TYR A 56 -5.11 -3.05 10.67
CA TYR A 56 -3.76 -2.81 11.19
C TYR A 56 -3.06 -1.75 10.32
N VAL A 57 -1.92 -1.22 10.75
CA VAL A 57 -1.13 -0.22 10.00
C VAL A 57 0.17 -0.86 9.52
N PHE A 58 0.49 -0.73 8.24
CA PHE A 58 1.79 -1.13 7.68
C PHE A 58 2.86 -0.14 8.11
N GLY A 59 3.87 -0.64 8.83
CA GLY A 59 5.09 0.10 9.14
C GLY A 59 6.02 0.20 7.94
N HIS A 60 6.89 1.22 7.93
CA HIS A 60 7.79 1.51 6.83
C HIS A 60 9.21 0.97 7.04
N ARG A 61 9.85 0.52 5.94
CA ARG A 61 11.16 -0.15 5.91
C ARG A 61 12.33 0.70 6.43
N LEU A 62 12.20 2.03 6.51
CA LEU A 62 13.26 2.92 6.99
C LEU A 62 13.52 2.80 8.51
N TYR A 63 12.56 2.29 9.29
CA TYR A 63 12.62 2.36 10.76
C TYR A 63 12.63 1.00 11.49
N GLY A 64 12.92 -0.10 10.79
CA GLY A 64 13.05 -1.43 11.37
C GLY A 64 12.34 -2.50 10.54
N PRO A 65 12.51 -3.80 10.89
CA PRO A 65 11.83 -4.87 10.18
C PRO A 65 10.33 -4.57 10.19
N TYR A 66 9.73 -4.61 9.01
CA TYR A 66 8.30 -4.57 8.77
C TYR A 66 7.54 -5.14 9.97
N SER A 67 6.63 -4.35 10.54
CA SER A 67 5.96 -4.70 11.80
C SER A 67 5.52 -6.17 11.78
N LYS A 68 5.76 -6.95 12.83
CA LYS A 68 5.34 -8.37 12.91
C LYS A 68 3.86 -8.57 12.51
N SER A 69 3.02 -7.54 12.71
CA SER A 69 1.63 -7.48 12.24
C SER A 69 1.48 -7.51 10.71
N ALA A 70 2.35 -6.84 9.96
CA ALA A 70 2.37 -6.86 8.50
C ALA A 70 2.77 -8.23 7.94
N GLU A 71 3.82 -8.84 8.49
CA GLU A 71 4.23 -10.22 8.13
C GLU A 71 3.15 -11.23 8.51
N ARG A 72 2.58 -11.12 9.71
CA ARG A 72 1.47 -11.95 10.17
C ARG A 72 0.24 -11.79 9.29
N SER A 73 -0.12 -10.58 8.92
CA SER A 73 -1.28 -10.32 8.06
C SER A 73 -1.09 -10.81 6.63
N MET A 74 0.14 -10.79 6.12
CA MET A 74 0.46 -11.44 4.85
C MET A 74 0.34 -12.95 5.01
N SER A 75 0.88 -13.54 6.07
CA SER A 75 0.75 -14.97 6.36
C SER A 75 -0.70 -15.42 6.55
N GLU A 76 -1.52 -14.61 7.23
CA GLU A 76 -2.96 -14.85 7.40
C GLU A 76 -3.69 -14.73 6.05
N TYR A 77 -3.35 -13.75 5.20
CA TYR A 77 -3.86 -13.70 3.84
C TYR A 77 -3.50 -14.97 3.06
N LEU A 78 -2.24 -15.40 3.06
CA LEU A 78 -1.82 -16.61 2.33
C LEU A 78 -2.50 -17.88 2.85
N ARG A 79 -2.89 -17.90 4.13
CA ARG A 79 -3.64 -18.99 4.76
C ARG A 79 -5.11 -18.99 4.35
N TYR A 80 -5.71 -17.83 4.13
CA TYR A 80 -7.13 -17.68 3.79
C TYR A 80 -7.37 -17.35 2.32
N SER A 81 -6.33 -17.23 1.49
CA SER A 81 -6.43 -16.83 0.09
C SER A 81 -7.26 -17.80 -0.74
N GLU A 82 -7.12 -19.11 -0.54
CA GLU A 82 -7.94 -20.11 -1.22
C GLU A 82 -9.43 -19.97 -0.85
N GLN A 83 -9.72 -19.66 0.41
CA GLN A 83 -11.08 -19.39 0.87
C GLN A 83 -11.57 -18.05 0.32
N ALA A 84 -10.72 -17.03 0.32
CA ALA A 84 -11.02 -15.73 -0.27
C ALA A 84 -11.33 -15.85 -1.76
N ASP A 85 -10.63 -16.70 -2.52
CA ASP A 85 -10.89 -16.94 -3.94
C ASP A 85 -12.29 -17.56 -4.17
N LEU A 86 -12.75 -18.41 -3.25
CA LEU A 86 -14.07 -19.03 -3.32
C LEU A 86 -15.21 -18.03 -3.04
N VAL A 87 -15.02 -17.09 -2.12
CA VAL A 87 -16.06 -16.11 -1.74
C VAL A 87 -15.86 -14.71 -2.33
N ALA A 88 -14.73 -14.40 -2.97
CA ALA A 88 -14.43 -13.06 -3.51
C ALA A 88 -15.46 -12.55 -4.53
N LYS A 89 -16.11 -13.48 -5.23
CA LYS A 89 -17.16 -13.18 -6.21
C LYS A 89 -18.52 -12.92 -5.55
N GLU A 90 -18.73 -13.42 -4.34
CA GLU A 90 -20.01 -13.35 -3.61
C GLU A 90 -19.98 -12.30 -2.49
N THR A 91 -18.79 -11.92 -2.02
CA THR A 91 -18.61 -10.88 -1.00
C THR A 91 -18.74 -9.49 -1.64
N GLU A 92 -19.80 -8.78 -1.28
CA GLU A 92 -19.96 -7.36 -1.58
C GLU A 92 -18.97 -6.52 -0.75
N ILE A 93 -18.23 -5.65 -1.42
CA ILE A 93 -17.39 -4.65 -0.77
C ILE A 93 -18.16 -3.33 -0.77
N SER A 94 -17.98 -2.50 0.26
CA SER A 94 -18.61 -1.18 0.28
C SER A 94 -18.20 -0.34 -0.93
N SER A 95 -19.13 0.46 -1.47
CA SER A 95 -18.87 1.34 -2.62
C SER A 95 -17.69 2.29 -2.41
N GLU A 96 -17.52 2.78 -1.18
CA GLU A 96 -16.37 3.61 -0.80
C GLU A 96 -15.02 2.87 -0.97
N ASN A 97 -14.96 1.59 -0.59
CA ASN A 97 -13.75 0.79 -0.79
C ASN A 97 -13.55 0.44 -2.27
N GLU A 98 -14.62 0.25 -3.04
CA GLU A 98 -14.51 0.06 -4.49
C GLU A 98 -13.94 1.30 -5.20
N GLU A 99 -14.37 2.50 -4.82
CA GLU A 99 -13.82 3.75 -5.34
C GLU A 99 -12.34 3.90 -4.98
N ARG A 100 -11.95 3.58 -3.74
CA ARG A 100 -10.54 3.58 -3.30
C ARG A 100 -9.69 2.56 -4.05
N VAL A 101 -10.18 1.34 -4.22
CA VAL A 101 -9.49 0.29 -4.98
C VAL A 101 -9.32 0.74 -6.42
N LYS A 102 -10.36 1.30 -7.05
CA LYS A 102 -10.27 1.84 -8.41
C LYS A 102 -9.25 2.96 -8.52
N SER A 103 -9.22 3.90 -7.58
CA SER A 103 -8.22 4.97 -7.56
C SER A 103 -6.79 4.42 -7.41
N LEU A 104 -6.60 3.43 -6.54
CA LEU A 104 -5.33 2.73 -6.38
C LEU A 104 -4.94 1.98 -7.66
N THR A 105 -5.86 1.29 -8.32
CA THR A 105 -5.59 0.58 -9.57
C THR A 105 -5.11 1.54 -10.65
N ASN A 106 -5.80 2.68 -10.85
CA ASN A 106 -5.35 3.72 -11.78
C ASN A 106 -3.94 4.22 -11.45
N PHE A 107 -3.68 4.50 -10.17
CA PHE A 107 -2.36 4.92 -9.70
C PHE A 107 -1.27 3.88 -10.01
N LEU A 108 -1.57 2.60 -9.80
CA LEU A 108 -0.61 1.52 -10.06
C LEU A 108 -0.41 1.28 -11.56
N GLU A 109 -1.45 1.41 -12.39
CA GLU A 109 -1.33 1.33 -13.85
C GLU A 109 -0.40 2.40 -14.42
N GLU A 110 -0.44 3.63 -13.89
CA GLU A 110 0.44 4.73 -14.33
C GLU A 110 1.93 4.41 -14.14
N ILE A 111 2.26 3.70 -13.07
CA ILE A 111 3.65 3.34 -12.75
C ILE A 111 4.07 1.98 -13.33
N SER A 112 3.11 1.18 -13.81
CA SER A 112 3.33 -0.15 -14.42
C SER A 112 3.57 -0.11 -15.93
N ARG A 113 3.62 1.09 -16.54
CA ARG A 113 3.74 1.23 -18.00
C ARG A 113 4.99 0.53 -18.55
N PRO A 114 4.93 -0.08 -19.75
CA PRO A 114 6.07 -0.76 -20.38
C PRO A 114 7.33 0.12 -20.41
N GLY A 115 8.47 -0.44 -20.00
CA GLY A 115 9.75 0.27 -19.92
C GLY A 115 9.98 1.07 -18.63
N SER A 116 9.01 1.10 -17.71
CA SER A 116 9.22 1.58 -16.35
C SER A 116 9.97 0.55 -15.51
N ASN A 117 10.82 1.01 -14.60
CA ASN A 117 11.37 0.15 -13.55
C ASN A 117 10.38 0.13 -12.37
N PHE A 118 9.31 -0.66 -12.52
CA PHE A 118 8.16 -0.69 -11.61
C PHE A 118 8.60 -0.81 -10.14
N ASP A 119 9.50 -1.74 -9.80
CA ASP A 119 9.92 -1.96 -8.42
C ASP A 119 10.63 -0.75 -7.81
N ASN A 120 11.54 -0.12 -8.55
CA ASN A 120 12.19 1.10 -8.06
C ASN A 120 11.22 2.26 -7.95
N TYR A 121 10.21 2.32 -8.82
CA TYR A 121 9.23 3.39 -8.80
C TYR A 121 8.28 3.23 -7.61
N LEU A 122 7.76 2.02 -7.42
CA LEU A 122 6.92 1.63 -6.30
C LEU A 122 7.62 1.88 -4.96
N GLU A 123 8.88 1.46 -4.83
CA GLU A 123 9.65 1.71 -3.60
C GLU A 123 9.91 3.19 -3.37
N ALA A 124 10.19 3.97 -4.41
CA ALA A 124 10.35 5.42 -4.28
C ALA A 124 9.06 6.10 -3.81
N LEU A 125 7.89 5.67 -4.29
CA LEU A 125 6.60 6.23 -3.85
C LEU A 125 6.36 5.98 -2.37
N VAL A 126 6.57 4.74 -1.93
CA VAL A 126 6.44 4.34 -0.52
C VAL A 126 7.40 5.13 0.37
N ASP A 127 8.69 5.18 0.00
CA ASP A 127 9.72 5.88 0.76
C ASP A 127 9.45 7.41 0.83
N LEU A 128 9.07 8.04 -0.29
CA LEU A 128 8.76 9.47 -0.34
C LEU A 128 7.52 9.81 0.48
N HIS A 129 6.42 9.06 0.29
CA HIS A 129 5.18 9.26 1.03
C HIS A 129 5.42 9.12 2.53
N PHE A 130 6.15 8.08 2.94
CA PHE A 130 6.45 7.89 4.36
C PHE A 130 7.25 9.05 4.95
N LEU A 131 8.32 9.47 4.27
CA LEU A 131 9.13 10.58 4.74
C LEU A 131 8.33 11.89 4.83
N ALA A 132 7.47 12.14 3.85
CA ALA A 132 6.62 13.32 3.80
C ALA A 132 5.54 13.32 4.90
N VAL A 133 4.90 12.17 5.18
CA VAL A 133 3.73 12.12 6.07
C VAL A 133 4.11 11.87 7.53
N PHE A 134 5.14 11.06 7.79
CA PHE A 134 5.40 10.55 9.14
C PHE A 134 6.76 10.94 9.73
N SER A 135 7.75 11.27 8.89
CA SER A 135 9.14 11.43 9.36
C SER A 135 9.55 12.89 9.57
N LEU A 136 9.10 13.80 8.70
CA LEU A 136 9.52 15.19 8.72
C LEU A 136 8.41 16.11 9.24
N GLU A 137 8.77 17.04 10.13
CA GLU A 137 7.86 18.07 10.65
C GLU A 137 7.41 19.06 9.56
N THR A 138 8.21 19.20 8.49
CA THR A 138 7.91 20.07 7.36
C THR A 138 8.01 19.31 6.05
N VAL A 139 6.91 19.29 5.30
CA VAL A 139 6.80 18.64 3.99
C VAL A 139 7.35 19.58 2.91
N GLN A 140 8.66 19.53 2.70
CA GLN A 140 9.33 20.17 1.56
C GLN A 140 9.93 19.10 0.65
N LYS A 141 9.57 19.15 -0.64
CA LYS A 141 9.99 18.18 -1.65
C LYS A 141 11.50 17.97 -1.67
N GLU A 142 12.24 19.07 -1.67
CA GLU A 142 13.71 19.07 -1.77
C GLU A 142 14.33 18.41 -0.53
N LEU A 143 13.78 18.69 0.65
CA LEU A 143 14.23 18.11 1.91
C LEU A 143 13.92 16.61 1.97
N VAL A 144 12.70 16.20 1.57
CA VAL A 144 12.31 14.78 1.53
C VAL A 144 13.20 14.01 0.55
N ILE A 145 13.39 14.51 -0.68
CA ILE A 145 14.24 13.88 -1.70
C ILE A 145 15.69 13.81 -1.23
N LYS A 146 16.22 14.86 -0.61
CA LYS A 146 17.58 14.88 -0.06
C LYS A 146 17.73 13.82 1.04
N THR A 147 16.77 13.73 1.95
CA THR A 147 16.75 12.70 3.00
C THR A 147 16.71 11.30 2.40
N LEU A 148 15.81 11.05 1.44
CA LEU A 148 15.72 9.76 0.77
C LEU A 148 17.05 9.34 0.13
N ARG A 149 17.73 10.24 -0.59
CA ARG A 149 19.02 9.94 -1.21
C ARG A 149 20.12 9.59 -0.22
N ARG A 150 20.06 10.18 0.99
CA ARG A 150 20.99 9.88 2.08
C ARG A 150 20.72 8.48 2.64
N GLU A 151 19.46 8.16 2.94
CA GLU A 151 19.07 6.88 3.55
C GLU A 151 19.03 5.70 2.56
N ARG A 152 18.91 5.99 1.25
CA ARG A 152 18.79 5.01 0.17
C ARG A 152 19.71 5.37 -1.01
N PRO A 153 21.00 5.00 -0.94
CA PRO A 153 22.00 5.38 -1.94
C PRO A 153 21.64 5.02 -3.39
N LYS A 154 20.84 3.97 -3.62
CA LYS A 154 20.35 3.59 -4.96
C LYS A 154 19.51 4.65 -5.67
N PHE A 155 19.00 5.65 -4.94
CA PHE A 155 18.22 6.76 -5.49
C PHE A 155 19.04 8.03 -5.72
N LYS A 156 20.35 8.06 -5.41
CA LYS A 156 21.22 9.25 -5.59
C LYS A 156 21.10 9.86 -6.98
N GLU A 157 21.31 9.05 -8.02
CA GLU A 157 21.29 9.48 -9.42
C GLU A 157 19.91 9.40 -10.09
N LYS A 158 18.84 9.11 -9.32
CA LYS A 158 17.50 8.88 -9.86
C LYS A 158 16.60 10.13 -9.79
N SER A 159 17.14 11.33 -10.03
CA SER A 159 16.42 12.62 -9.94
C SER A 159 15.08 12.63 -10.67
N ARG A 160 15.05 12.12 -11.91
CA ARG A 160 13.85 12.11 -12.75
C ARG A 160 12.77 11.20 -12.17
N LEU A 161 13.15 10.02 -11.67
CA LEU A 161 12.23 9.07 -11.04
C LEU A 161 11.61 9.68 -9.77
N LEU A 162 12.45 10.24 -8.88
CA LEU A 162 11.97 10.84 -7.63
C LEU A 162 11.05 12.04 -7.87
N THR A 163 11.36 12.86 -8.87
CA THR A 163 10.51 14.01 -9.23
C THR A 163 9.15 13.56 -9.74
N LYS A 164 9.11 12.54 -10.62
CA LYS A 164 7.85 11.98 -11.11
C LYS A 164 7.05 11.30 -9.99
N ALA A 165 7.72 10.55 -9.12
CA ALA A 165 7.10 9.90 -7.96
C ALA A 165 6.44 10.93 -7.04
N TRP A 166 7.15 12.00 -6.72
CA TRP A 166 6.60 13.09 -5.92
C TRP A 166 5.36 13.71 -6.55
N ASN A 167 5.43 14.07 -7.84
CA ASN A 167 4.31 14.68 -8.54
C ASN A 167 3.10 13.75 -8.53
N LEU A 168 3.30 12.44 -8.75
CA LEU A 168 2.21 11.47 -8.71
C LEU A 168 1.56 11.39 -7.31
N LEU A 169 2.34 11.48 -6.23
CA LEU A 169 1.79 11.55 -4.87
C LEU A 169 0.99 12.84 -4.65
N GLU A 170 1.38 13.97 -5.26
CA GLU A 170 0.61 15.23 -5.21
C GLU A 170 -0.68 15.12 -6.05
N ASP A 171 -0.60 14.56 -7.24
CA ASP A 171 -1.72 14.43 -8.19
C ASP A 171 -2.87 13.57 -7.62
N TYR A 172 -2.53 12.58 -6.80
CA TYR A 172 -3.49 11.73 -6.07
C TYR A 172 -3.76 12.20 -4.63
N GLU A 173 -3.33 13.42 -4.28
CA GLU A 173 -3.55 14.05 -2.97
C GLU A 173 -3.03 13.24 -1.77
N LEU A 174 -2.10 12.32 -2.00
CA LEU A 174 -1.50 11.48 -0.95
C LEU A 174 -0.50 12.27 -0.10
N ILE A 175 0.02 13.38 -0.63
CA ILE A 175 0.80 14.36 0.12
C ILE A 175 0.23 15.75 -0.12
N LYS A 176 0.07 16.53 0.96
CA LYS A 176 -0.42 17.91 0.85
C LYS A 176 0.72 18.85 0.56
N ARG A 177 0.56 19.70 -0.45
CA ARG A 177 1.44 20.85 -0.66
C ARG A 177 1.25 21.82 0.50
N LYS A 178 2.31 22.14 1.25
CA LYS A 178 2.32 23.40 1.99
C LYS A 178 2.38 24.50 0.93
N LEU A 179 1.28 25.22 0.74
CA LEU A 179 1.33 26.52 0.09
C LEU A 179 2.26 27.37 0.95
N THR A 180 3.45 27.66 0.43
CA THR A 180 4.28 28.73 0.97
C THR A 180 3.54 30.03 0.64
N ASP A 181 2.89 30.60 1.64
CA ASP A 181 2.51 32.02 1.64
C ASP A 181 3.78 32.90 1.57
#